data_AF-A0A0R3PG95-F1
#
_entry.id   AF-A0A0R3PG95-F1
#
_cell.length_a   1.000
_cell.length_b   1.000
_cell.length_c   1.000
_cell.angle_alpha   90.00
_cell.angle_beta   90.00
_cell.angle_gamma   90.00
#
_symmetry.space_group_name_H-M   'P 1'
#
loop_
_entity.id
_entity.type
_entity.pdbx_description
1 polymer ?
#
loop_
_entity_poly.entity_id
_entity_poly.type
_entity_poly.pdbx_seq_one_letter_code
_entity_poly.pdbx_strand_id
1 'polypeptide(L)'
;LIFFLLFLLSCVDRVNPRTGVSDCPRVSALCSNPVYDAVMTRQCPKTCGRCGITNSTATTTAVCQDMINPATGTSDCPARANLCRNPNYVDLMRVQCGKTCQYC
;
A
#
# COMPACT_ATOMS: atom_id res chain seq x y z
N LEU A 1 -1.10 -33.09 12.30
CA LEU A 1 -1.88 -31.82 12.26
C LEU A 1 -0.98 -30.60 12.56
N ILE A 2 0.15 -30.45 11.85
CA ILE A 2 1.11 -29.31 12.01
C ILE A 2 1.36 -28.59 10.67
N PHE A 3 0.98 -29.21 9.54
CA PHE A 3 1.27 -28.71 8.19
C PHE A 3 0.35 -27.55 7.73
N PHE A 4 -0.73 -27.27 8.45
CA PHE A 4 -1.73 -26.25 8.08
C PHE A 4 -1.53 -24.90 8.80
N LEU A 5 -0.60 -24.82 9.76
CA LEU A 5 -0.33 -23.61 10.57
C LEU A 5 0.85 -22.78 10.05
N LEU A 6 1.58 -23.24 9.03
CA LEU A 6 2.73 -22.54 8.43
C LEU A 6 2.38 -21.68 7.20
N PHE A 7 1.12 -21.69 6.75
CA PHE A 7 0.73 -21.01 5.51
C PHE A 7 0.23 -19.57 5.70
N LEU A 8 0.10 -19.08 6.94
CA LEU A 8 -0.60 -17.81 7.24
C LEU A 8 0.29 -16.56 7.28
N LEU A 9 1.43 -16.54 6.60
CA LEU A 9 2.23 -15.31 6.52
C LEU A 9 3.13 -15.25 5.28
N SER A 10 2.54 -15.26 4.08
CA SER A 10 3.27 -14.91 2.86
C SER A 10 3.61 -13.41 2.88
N CYS A 11 4.67 -13.07 3.61
CA CYS A 11 5.26 -11.74 3.57
C CYS A 11 6.16 -11.62 2.34
N VAL A 12 5.54 -11.22 1.24
CA VAL A 12 6.22 -11.01 -0.05
C VAL A 12 5.94 -9.60 -0.53
N ASP A 13 6.92 -9.04 -1.25
CA ASP A 13 6.71 -7.79 -1.94
C ASP A 13 5.71 -8.01 -3.09
N ARG A 14 4.80 -7.06 -3.27
CA ARG A 14 3.84 -7.11 -4.35
C ARG A 14 4.56 -6.87 -5.68
N VAL A 15 4.06 -7.55 -6.70
CA VAL A 15 4.56 -7.42 -8.07
C VAL A 15 3.66 -6.49 -8.85
N ASN A 16 4.26 -5.76 -9.79
CA ASN A 16 3.51 -4.99 -10.75
C ASN A 16 2.76 -5.96 -11.68
N PRO A 17 1.43 -5.88 -11.81
CA PRO A 17 0.63 -6.82 -12.58
C PRO A 17 0.92 -6.80 -14.08
N ARG A 18 1.52 -5.72 -14.61
CA ARG A 18 1.84 -5.59 -16.04
C ARG A 18 3.17 -6.26 -16.38
N THR A 19 4.13 -6.25 -15.46
CA THR A 19 5.49 -6.77 -15.70
C THR A 19 5.75 -8.08 -14.97
N GLY A 20 4.96 -8.41 -13.94
CA GLY A 20 5.21 -9.55 -13.05
C GLY A 20 6.40 -9.35 -12.11
N VAL A 21 7.02 -8.17 -12.11
CA VAL A 21 8.23 -7.85 -11.32
C VAL A 21 7.89 -6.89 -10.19
N SER A 22 8.52 -7.06 -9.03
CA SER A 22 8.37 -6.10 -7.92
C SER A 22 9.20 -4.85 -8.14
N ASP A 23 8.56 -3.69 -8.00
CA ASP A 23 9.23 -2.39 -8.03
C ASP A 23 9.97 -2.08 -6.71
N CYS A 24 9.70 -2.85 -5.65
CA CYS A 24 10.18 -2.60 -4.28
C CYS A 24 11.71 -2.44 -4.14
N PRO A 25 12.57 -3.24 -4.81
CA PRO A 25 14.02 -3.06 -4.73
C PRO A 25 14.49 -1.65 -5.15
N ARG A 26 13.78 -1.03 -6.11
CA ARG A 26 14.12 0.30 -6.64
C ARG A 26 13.67 1.44 -5.73
N VAL A 27 12.71 1.19 -4.84
CA VAL A 27 12.10 2.19 -3.95
C VAL A 27 12.38 1.92 -2.47
N SER A 28 13.35 1.06 -2.16
CA SER A 28 13.74 0.69 -0.79
C SER A 28 14.14 1.89 0.08
N ALA A 29 14.67 2.96 -0.53
CA ALA A 29 14.95 4.22 0.16
C ALA A 29 13.70 4.87 0.77
N LEU A 30 12.50 4.58 0.26
CA LEU A 30 11.23 5.08 0.80
C LEU A 30 10.81 4.35 2.08
N CYS A 31 11.43 3.24 2.45
CA CYS A 31 11.09 2.49 3.67
C CYS A 31 11.21 3.37 4.93
N SER A 32 12.18 4.30 4.97
CA SER A 32 12.38 5.20 6.10
C SER A 32 11.60 6.52 5.99
N ASN A 33 10.85 6.72 4.91
CA ASN A 33 10.09 7.95 4.71
C ASN A 33 8.69 7.81 5.34
N PRO A 34 8.34 8.64 6.35
CA PRO A 34 7.06 8.53 7.05
C PRO A 34 5.84 8.72 6.13
N VAL A 35 5.98 9.49 5.05
CA VAL A 35 4.90 9.70 4.07
C VAL A 35 4.57 8.41 3.32
N TYR A 36 5.58 7.61 3.02
CA TYR A 36 5.44 6.36 2.29
C TYR A 36 5.29 5.14 3.21
N ASP A 37 5.28 5.35 4.53
CA ASP A 37 5.29 4.27 5.51
C ASP A 37 4.15 3.28 5.27
N ALA A 38 2.92 3.77 5.15
CA ALA A 38 1.74 2.92 4.91
C ALA A 38 1.83 2.16 3.57
N VAL A 39 2.29 2.84 2.51
CA VAL A 39 2.42 2.26 1.17
C VAL A 39 3.48 1.17 1.17
N MET A 40 4.65 1.46 1.74
CA MET A 40 5.78 0.53 1.81
C MET A 40 5.49 -0.65 2.72
N THR A 41 4.75 -0.46 3.81
CA THR A 41 4.27 -1.57 4.66
C THR A 41 3.32 -2.50 3.91
N ARG A 42 2.49 -1.99 2.99
CA ARG A 42 1.53 -2.81 2.25
C ARG A 42 2.09 -3.42 0.97
N GLN A 43 2.89 -2.67 0.23
CA GLN A 43 3.41 -3.07 -1.08
C GLN A 43 4.76 -3.76 -0.98
N CYS A 44 5.60 -3.34 -0.03
CA CYS A 44 6.99 -3.77 0.09
C CYS A 44 7.34 -4.29 1.49
N PRO A 45 6.51 -5.14 2.13
CA PRO A 45 6.74 -5.55 3.50
C PRO A 45 8.02 -6.36 3.66
N LYS A 46 8.46 -7.09 2.64
CA LYS A 46 9.71 -7.86 2.68
C LYS A 46 10.92 -6.95 2.45
N THR A 47 10.88 -6.11 1.43
CA THR A 47 11.97 -5.16 1.15
C THR A 47 12.21 -4.21 2.34
N CYS A 48 11.16 -3.77 3.03
CA CYS A 48 11.30 -2.89 4.20
C CYS A 48 11.49 -3.62 5.54
N GLY A 49 11.61 -4.95 5.56
CA GLY A 49 11.78 -5.71 6.80
C GLY A 49 10.57 -5.67 7.75
N ARG A 50 9.37 -5.46 7.22
CA ARG A 50 8.10 -5.34 7.96
C ARG A 50 7.29 -6.64 8.03
N CYS A 51 7.93 -7.75 7.63
CA CYS A 51 7.42 -9.12 7.78
C CYS A 51 7.34 -9.54 9.25
N GLY A 52 6.32 -9.04 9.94
CA GLY A 52 6.13 -9.23 11.39
C GLY A 52 5.14 -8.25 11.99
N ILE A 53 4.85 -7.15 11.28
CA ILE A 53 3.74 -6.25 11.60
C ILE A 53 2.45 -6.86 11.03
N THR A 54 2.00 -7.96 11.63
CA THR A 54 0.67 -8.53 11.38
C THR A 54 -0.36 -7.56 11.90
N ASN A 55 -0.92 -6.74 11.01
CA ASN A 55 -2.16 -6.00 11.24
C ASN A 55 -2.31 -5.44 12.66
N SER A 56 -1.36 -4.64 13.13
CA SER A 56 -1.79 -3.54 13.99
C SER A 56 -2.69 -2.73 13.09
N THR A 57 -3.99 -2.94 13.23
CA THR A 57 -5.01 -1.93 12.97
C THR A 57 -4.47 -0.67 13.60
N ALA A 58 -3.73 0.11 12.81
CA ALA A 58 -3.59 1.51 13.06
C ALA A 58 -5.03 2.01 12.98
N THR A 59 -5.68 2.04 14.14
CA THR A 59 -6.82 2.90 14.40
C THR A 59 -6.30 4.34 14.40
N THR A 60 -5.61 4.72 13.33
CA THR A 60 -5.72 6.07 12.83
C THR A 60 -7.18 6.12 12.42
N THR A 61 -7.98 6.90 13.14
CA THR A 61 -9.18 7.53 12.58
C THR A 61 -8.75 8.08 11.22
N ALA A 62 -8.92 7.28 10.18
CA ALA A 62 -8.51 7.62 8.84
C ALA A 62 -9.47 8.74 8.46
N VAL A 63 -9.03 9.98 8.64
CA VAL A 63 -9.73 11.14 8.10
C VAL A 63 -9.99 10.79 6.65
N CYS A 64 -11.25 10.76 6.25
CA CYS A 64 -11.60 10.38 4.90
C CYS A 64 -11.18 11.50 3.95
N GLN A 65 -9.93 11.43 3.50
CA GLN A 65 -9.32 12.42 2.64
C GLN A 65 -8.40 11.75 1.64
N ASP A 66 -8.26 12.40 0.50
CA ASP A 66 -7.27 12.02 -0.49
C ASP A 66 -5.90 12.57 -0.06
N MET A 67 -4.87 11.75 -0.19
CA MET A 67 -3.50 12.15 0.08
C MET A 67 -3.05 13.16 -0.99
N ILE A 68 -2.30 14.16 -0.53
CA ILE A 68 -1.60 15.11 -1.40
C ILE A 68 -0.25 14.55 -1.78
N ASN A 69 0.12 14.72 -3.04
CA ASN A 69 1.46 14.45 -3.51
C ASN A 69 2.39 15.54 -2.95
N PRO A 70 3.39 15.19 -2.11
CA PRO A 70 4.25 16.18 -1.47
C PRO A 70 5.15 16.95 -2.44
N ALA A 71 5.37 16.43 -3.66
CA ALA A 71 6.14 17.13 -4.68
C ALA A 71 5.33 18.25 -5.36
N THR A 72 4.01 18.10 -5.45
CA THR A 72 3.13 19.06 -6.15
C THR A 72 2.20 19.82 -5.21
N GLY A 73 2.08 19.38 -3.95
CA GLY A 73 1.12 19.91 -2.98
C GLY A 73 -0.35 19.63 -3.31
N THR A 74 -0.63 18.83 -4.35
CA THR A 74 -1.99 18.56 -4.85
C THR A 74 -2.29 17.07 -4.84
N SER A 75 -3.58 16.70 -4.79
CA SER A 75 -3.96 15.29 -4.85
C SER A 75 -4.01 14.80 -6.29
N ASP A 76 -3.33 13.69 -6.56
CA ASP A 76 -3.38 12.99 -7.86
C ASP A 76 -4.66 12.12 -8.00
N CYS A 77 -5.46 12.00 -6.95
CA CYS A 77 -6.61 11.10 -6.90
C CYS A 77 -7.69 11.39 -7.94
N PRO A 78 -8.08 12.65 -8.23
CA PRO A 78 -9.05 12.94 -9.28
C PRO A 78 -8.62 12.41 -10.65
N ALA A 79 -7.33 12.52 -10.98
CA ALA A 79 -6.77 12.00 -12.23
C ALA A 79 -6.65 10.47 -12.27
N ARG A 80 -6.71 9.82 -11.10
CA ARG A 80 -6.55 8.37 -10.91
C ARG A 80 -7.85 7.66 -10.51
N ALA A 81 -9.00 8.33 -10.56
CA ALA A 81 -10.29 7.76 -10.15
C ALA A 81 -10.66 6.47 -10.92
N ASN A 82 -10.18 6.31 -12.15
CA ASN A 82 -10.35 5.08 -12.92
C ASN A 82 -9.66 3.86 -12.27
N LEU A 83 -8.70 4.07 -11.37
CA LEU A 83 -8.00 2.99 -10.66
C LEU A 83 -8.75 2.50 -9.43
N CYS A 84 -9.81 3.19 -8.98
CA CYS A 84 -10.55 2.81 -7.77
C CYS A 84 -10.95 1.34 -7.83
N ARG A 85 -11.58 0.90 -8.92
CA ARG A 85 -12.05 -0.48 -9.11
C ARG A 85 -11.01 -1.42 -9.72
N ASN A 86 -9.80 -0.95 -10.01
CA ASN A 86 -8.78 -1.79 -10.62
C ASN A 86 -8.20 -2.72 -9.54
N PRO A 87 -8.29 -4.06 -9.68
CA PRO A 87 -7.89 -5.00 -8.62
C PRO A 87 -6.41 -4.87 -8.24
N ASN A 88 -5.58 -4.35 -9.13
CA ASN A 88 -4.15 -4.17 -8.85
C ASN A 88 -3.85 -2.92 -8.02
N TYR A 89 -4.74 -1.93 -8.07
CA TYR A 89 -4.57 -0.63 -7.42
C TYR A 89 -5.59 -0.40 -6.31
N VAL A 90 -6.63 -1.21 -6.18
CA VAL A 90 -7.73 -1.03 -5.21
C VAL A 90 -7.23 -0.84 -3.78
N ASP A 91 -6.21 -1.60 -3.36
CA ASP A 91 -5.62 -1.47 -2.04
C ASP A 91 -4.84 -0.16 -1.88
N LEU A 92 -4.14 0.29 -2.91
CA LEU A 92 -3.46 1.58 -2.92
C LEU A 92 -4.47 2.74 -2.89
N MET A 93 -5.55 2.62 -3.67
CA MET A 93 -6.61 3.62 -3.76
C MET A 93 -7.42 3.72 -2.47
N ARG A 94 -7.61 2.62 -1.72
CA ARG A 94 -8.20 2.66 -0.37
C ARG A 94 -7.39 3.49 0.61
N VAL A 95 -6.07 3.47 0.49
CA VAL A 95 -5.17 4.20 1.40
C VAL A 95 -5.00 5.64 0.94
N GLN A 96 -4.70 5.87 -0.34
CA GLN A 96 -4.34 7.20 -0.82
C GLN A 96 -5.52 8.03 -1.30
N CYS A 97 -6.59 7.39 -1.78
CA CYS A 97 -7.69 8.04 -2.47
C CYS A 97 -9.05 7.62 -1.89
N GLY A 98 -9.10 7.41 -0.57
CA GLY A 98 -10.27 6.87 0.12
C GLY A 98 -11.53 7.67 -0.18
N LYS A 99 -11.42 9.01 -0.22
CA LYS A 99 -12.52 9.94 -0.49
C LYS A 99 -12.90 9.94 -1.98
N THR A 100 -11.94 10.08 -2.90
CA THR A 100 -12.21 10.05 -4.35
C THR A 100 -12.87 8.74 -4.75
N CYS A 101 -12.47 7.62 -4.13
CA CYS A 101 -12.99 6.29 -4.45
C CYS A 101 -14.18 5.84 -3.61
N GLN A 102 -14.66 6.67 -2.68
CA GLN A 102 -15.80 6.35 -1.80
C GLN A 102 -15.59 5.07 -0.97
N TYR A 103 -14.36 4.84 -0.53
CA TYR A 103 -14.03 3.77 0.43
C TYR A 103 -14.24 4.17 1.88
N CYS A 104 -14.37 5.48 2.06
CA CYS A 104 -14.93 6.22 3.15
C CYS A 104 -15.68 7.42 2.49
#